data_AF-A0A812G842-F1
#
_entry.id   AF-A0A812G842-F1
#
_cell.length_a   1.000
_cell.length_b   1.000
_cell.length_c   1.000
_cell.angle_alpha   90.00
_cell.angle_beta   90.00
_cell.angle_gamma   90.00
#
_symmetry.space_group_name_H-M   'P 1'
#
loop_
_entity.id
_entity.type
_entity.pdbx_description
1 polymer ?
#
loop_
_entity_poly.entity_id
_entity_poly.type
_entity_poly.pdbx_seq_one_letter_code
_entity_poly.pdbx_strand_id
1 'polypeptide(L)'
;MLRLSATAMAWIGLHSKVTCVPRESPLFDPDLHVPDMSASEAVPQIDRRESEKGCHWTSRLKFELCGEDGCHESEILAFDFQRRAWDFYEGRSTAPPLEESAFIMAMPLDEMHGAFELCPGMVVTGLLLAAEALLFSMAPSARDPLQLAKSYMQFLLDSNRDEFETLISMWPVLHGQHRAEEAKYRVSIAQPPSVDVVIARCSTTLRWLWTLPLPPQARVFVYSKCDVTGHDLQRQLAGIVERVAQVVEVPLSDSGEWMTGECTAYLQHILRGLAGADPVIRLADYTVFVHDDAPRHLKPEFLSMVFRSLSLGTLDSNVSFLNLAHERYVSAATPCLRHLYSAVMGRPLVGRLSTYCCGHFLAKSSRLHEIPAEPLQRLLSAVQTGTYTARAGGPCEVANMPCYVVEYLWHVVLGEPDELPWRSEDVRLPLALRYEGGRETRLPSPLRFAQYMQLQSK
;
A
#
# COMPACT_ATOMS: atom_id res chain seq x y z
N MET A 1 39.53 -24.20 2.76
CA MET A 1 39.24 -23.98 1.33
C MET A 1 37.74 -24.19 1.11
N LEU A 2 36.97 -23.12 1.25
CA LEU A 2 35.51 -23.11 1.06
C LEU A 2 35.23 -22.77 -0.40
N ARG A 3 34.65 -23.71 -1.15
CA ARG A 3 34.03 -23.46 -2.45
C ARG A 3 32.62 -22.91 -2.19
N LEU A 4 32.42 -21.62 -2.43
CA LEU A 4 31.09 -21.03 -2.54
C LEU A 4 30.48 -21.46 -3.87
N SER A 5 29.34 -22.14 -3.79
CA SER A 5 28.54 -22.60 -4.92
C SER A 5 27.74 -21.44 -5.50
N ALA A 6 27.95 -21.19 -6.80
CA ALA A 6 27.16 -20.28 -7.61
C ALA A 6 25.81 -20.92 -7.96
N THR A 7 24.81 -20.73 -7.09
CA THR A 7 23.42 -21.06 -7.41
C THR A 7 22.47 -20.17 -6.60
N ALA A 8 21.98 -19.08 -7.21
CA ALA A 8 20.67 -18.45 -6.95
C ALA A 8 20.58 -17.07 -7.66
N MET A 9 20.36 -17.09 -8.98
CA MET A 9 19.79 -15.97 -9.73
C MET A 9 18.88 -16.55 -10.84
N ALA A 10 17.92 -17.39 -10.43
CA ALA A 10 16.77 -17.69 -11.28
C ALA A 10 15.70 -16.64 -10.97
N TRP A 11 15.96 -15.41 -11.43
CA TRP A 11 14.96 -14.35 -11.51
C TRP A 11 13.87 -14.77 -12.50
N ILE A 12 12.62 -14.40 -12.23
CA ILE A 12 11.62 -14.26 -13.29
C ILE A 12 12.27 -13.34 -14.33
N GLY A 13 12.56 -13.89 -15.51
CA GLY A 13 13.22 -13.19 -16.61
C GLY A 13 12.28 -12.14 -17.21
N LEU A 14 12.07 -11.04 -16.49
CA LEU A 14 11.62 -9.80 -17.09
C LEU A 14 12.81 -9.27 -17.88
N HIS A 15 12.82 -9.53 -19.19
CA HIS A 15 13.63 -8.76 -20.12
C HIS A 15 12.95 -7.40 -20.30
N SER A 16 13.14 -6.48 -19.36
CA SER A 16 12.88 -5.08 -19.62
C SER A 16 14.01 -4.56 -20.49
N LYS A 17 13.73 -4.21 -21.75
CA LYS A 17 14.59 -3.28 -22.47
C LYS A 17 14.08 -1.89 -22.12
N VAL A 18 14.84 -1.13 -21.34
CA VAL A 18 14.56 0.30 -21.20
C VAL A 18 15.27 0.97 -22.36
N THR A 19 14.49 1.38 -23.36
CA THR A 19 15.03 2.26 -24.40
C THR A 19 14.82 3.69 -23.94
N CYS A 20 15.89 4.30 -23.45
CA CYS A 20 16.02 5.74 -23.58
C CYS A 20 16.17 6.00 -25.08
N VAL A 21 15.18 6.59 -25.73
CA VAL A 21 15.25 6.92 -27.16
C VAL A 21 15.83 8.33 -27.27
N PRO A 22 17.12 8.50 -27.61
CA PRO A 22 17.66 9.83 -27.87
C PRO A 22 16.97 10.42 -29.10
N ARG A 23 16.92 11.75 -29.19
CA ARG A 23 16.35 12.50 -30.33
C ARG A 23 16.89 12.02 -31.69
N GLU A 24 18.12 11.50 -31.72
CA GLU A 24 18.83 11.05 -32.92
C GLU A 24 18.59 9.57 -33.27
N SER A 25 17.73 8.87 -32.52
CA SER A 25 17.43 7.45 -32.78
C SER A 25 16.63 7.28 -34.07
N PRO A 26 16.96 6.31 -34.93
CA PRO A 26 16.11 5.93 -36.08
C PRO A 26 14.74 5.35 -35.68
N LEU A 27 14.52 5.09 -34.38
CA LEU A 27 13.22 4.69 -33.80
C LEU A 27 12.35 5.90 -33.38
N PHE A 28 12.78 7.13 -33.67
CA PHE A 28 12.04 8.35 -33.39
C PHE A 28 10.88 8.54 -34.38
N ASP A 29 9.64 8.49 -33.89
CA ASP A 29 8.43 8.79 -34.68
C ASP A 29 7.98 10.25 -34.45
N PRO A 30 8.16 11.14 -35.44
CA PRO A 30 7.82 12.56 -35.34
C PRO A 30 6.30 12.84 -35.29
N ASP A 31 5.45 11.93 -35.75
CA ASP A 31 4.00 12.16 -35.86
C ASP A 31 3.25 11.91 -34.54
N LEU A 32 3.91 11.26 -33.56
CA LEU A 32 3.38 10.98 -32.22
C LEU A 32 3.83 11.99 -31.14
N HIS A 33 4.50 13.07 -31.52
CA HIS A 33 5.03 14.08 -30.60
C HIS A 33 4.21 15.38 -30.60
N VAL A 34 4.04 15.96 -29.41
CA VAL A 34 3.63 17.37 -29.25
C VAL A 34 4.62 18.24 -30.04
N PRO A 35 4.17 19.22 -30.85
CA PRO A 35 5.05 20.04 -31.67
C PRO A 35 6.21 20.60 -30.83
N ASP A 36 7.43 20.41 -31.33
CA ASP A 36 8.65 20.86 -30.69
C ASP A 36 8.61 22.39 -30.53
N MET A 37 8.32 22.88 -29.32
CA MET A 37 8.38 24.31 -29.03
C MET A 37 9.81 24.86 -29.13
N SER A 38 10.85 24.01 -29.05
CA SER A 38 12.24 24.42 -29.27
C SER A 38 12.58 24.66 -30.75
N ALA A 39 11.78 24.11 -31.67
CA ALA A 39 11.86 24.41 -33.11
C ALA A 39 11.06 25.67 -33.50
N SER A 40 10.16 26.14 -32.64
CA SER A 40 9.42 27.38 -32.86
C SER A 40 10.35 28.58 -32.69
N GLU A 41 10.65 29.29 -33.78
CA GLU A 41 11.36 30.59 -33.78
C GLU A 41 10.76 31.62 -32.81
N ALA A 42 9.52 31.40 -32.35
CA ALA A 42 8.83 32.27 -31.40
C ALA A 42 9.24 32.09 -29.93
N VAL A 43 9.99 31.03 -29.56
CA VAL A 43 10.45 30.81 -28.18
C VAL A 43 11.85 31.40 -27.99
N PRO A 44 12.04 32.39 -27.09
CA PRO A 44 13.35 32.98 -26.80
C PRO A 44 14.44 31.94 -26.52
N GLN A 45 15.68 32.20 -26.96
CA GLN A 45 16.81 31.26 -26.78
C GLN A 45 17.09 30.89 -25.31
N ILE A 46 16.76 31.77 -24.38
CA ILE A 46 16.96 31.53 -22.94
C ILE A 46 15.96 30.46 -22.43
N ASP A 47 14.70 30.54 -22.87
CA ASP A 47 13.63 29.60 -22.53
C ASP A 47 13.86 28.23 -23.20
N ARG A 48 14.51 28.21 -24.37
CA ARG A 48 14.95 26.96 -25.02
C ARG A 48 16.02 26.24 -24.21
N ARG A 49 17.04 26.97 -23.74
CA ARG A 49 18.09 26.37 -22.89
C ARG A 49 17.54 25.86 -21.57
N GLU A 50 16.59 26.57 -20.98
CA GLU A 50 15.91 26.12 -19.76
C GLU A 50 15.05 24.87 -20.02
N SER A 51 14.36 24.81 -21.16
CA SER A 51 13.61 23.62 -21.58
C SER A 51 14.49 22.41 -21.88
N GLU A 52 15.66 22.64 -22.50
CA GLU A 52 16.66 21.61 -22.82
C GLU A 52 17.37 21.09 -21.56
N LYS A 53 17.81 22.00 -20.67
CA LYS A 53 18.50 21.64 -19.41
C LYS A 53 17.56 21.07 -18.35
N GLY A 54 16.29 21.50 -18.35
CA GLY A 54 15.26 21.02 -17.44
C GLY A 54 14.58 19.73 -17.89
N CYS A 55 14.82 19.31 -19.13
CA CYS A 55 14.26 18.11 -19.77
C CYS A 55 12.73 18.09 -19.83
N HIS A 56 12.13 19.27 -19.73
CA HIS A 56 10.74 19.54 -19.36
C HIS A 56 9.72 19.16 -20.43
N TRP A 57 10.14 18.69 -21.61
CA TRP A 57 9.25 18.39 -22.75
C TRP A 57 9.74 17.29 -23.69
N THR A 58 11.03 16.97 -23.68
CA THR A 58 11.66 16.07 -24.66
C THR A 58 11.95 14.68 -24.11
N SER A 59 12.09 14.56 -22.78
CA SER A 59 12.51 13.30 -22.16
C SER A 59 11.34 12.41 -21.83
N ARG A 60 11.43 11.17 -22.30
CA ARG A 60 10.53 10.07 -21.95
C ARG A 60 11.36 8.82 -21.62
N LEU A 61 10.94 8.08 -20.60
CA LEU A 61 11.46 6.74 -20.35
C LEU A 61 10.42 5.74 -20.86
N LYS A 62 10.81 4.85 -21.76
CA LYS A 62 9.96 3.78 -22.27
C LYS A 62 10.37 2.45 -21.66
N PHE A 63 9.37 1.69 -21.22
CA PHE A 63 9.51 0.39 -20.61
C PHE A 63 8.71 -0.62 -21.43
N GLU A 64 9.33 -1.73 -21.81
CA GLU A 64 8.62 -2.88 -22.35
C GLU A 64 8.45 -3.93 -21.24
N LEU A 65 7.20 -4.19 -20.87
CA LEU A 65 6.84 -5.08 -19.76
C LEU A 65 6.14 -6.32 -20.31
N CYS A 66 6.85 -7.44 -20.29
CA CYS A 66 6.33 -8.71 -20.80
C CYS A 66 5.76 -9.58 -19.67
N GLY A 67 4.50 -9.97 -19.82
CA GLY A 67 3.79 -10.95 -18.98
C GLY A 67 3.26 -12.13 -19.81
N GLU A 68 2.43 -12.97 -19.19
CA GLU A 68 1.80 -14.11 -19.88
C GLU A 68 0.89 -13.68 -21.04
N ASP A 69 0.27 -12.50 -20.92
CA ASP A 69 -0.65 -11.92 -21.91
C ASP A 69 0.06 -11.13 -23.03
N GLY A 70 1.40 -11.09 -23.04
CA GLY A 70 2.21 -10.35 -24.01
C GLY A 70 3.04 -9.22 -23.41
N CYS A 71 3.69 -8.44 -24.27
CA CYS A 71 4.48 -7.28 -23.89
C CYS A 71 3.67 -5.99 -24.04
N HIS A 72 3.69 -5.15 -23.01
CA HIS A 72 3.05 -3.85 -22.98
C HIS A 72 4.10 -2.76 -22.91
N GLU A 73 3.99 -1.76 -23.77
CA GLU A 73 4.81 -0.55 -23.69
C GLU A 73 4.16 0.40 -22.68
N SER A 74 4.96 0.87 -21.72
CA SER A 74 4.61 1.93 -20.79
C SER A 74 5.65 3.05 -20.89
N GLU A 75 5.24 4.28 -20.59
CA GLU A 75 6.17 5.41 -20.60
C GLU A 75 5.98 6.34 -19.39
N ILE A 76 7.09 6.97 -18.99
CA ILE A 76 7.12 8.09 -18.04
C ILE A 76 7.50 9.33 -18.83
N LEU A 77 6.63 10.34 -18.81
CA LEU A 77 6.90 11.64 -19.41
C LEU A 77 7.50 12.56 -18.34
N ALA A 78 8.71 13.09 -18.58
CA ALA A 78 9.43 13.87 -17.57
C ALA A 78 8.60 15.06 -17.05
N PHE A 79 7.92 15.78 -17.95
CA PHE A 79 7.10 16.95 -17.60
C PHE A 79 5.92 16.61 -16.70
N ASP A 80 5.27 15.47 -16.94
CA ASP A 80 4.11 15.04 -16.18
C ASP A 80 4.53 14.57 -14.79
N PHE A 81 5.61 13.79 -14.73
CA PHE A 81 6.23 13.36 -13.48
C PHE A 81 6.68 14.55 -12.63
N GLN A 82 7.35 15.53 -13.25
CA GLN A 82 7.79 16.76 -12.58
C GLN A 82 6.63 17.57 -12.03
N ARG A 83 5.57 17.78 -12.82
CA ARG A 83 4.36 18.48 -12.38
C ARG A 83 3.74 17.78 -11.18
N ARG A 84 3.53 16.46 -11.26
CA ARG A 84 2.97 15.66 -10.15
C ARG A 84 3.86 15.71 -8.91
N ALA A 85 5.18 15.67 -9.07
CA ALA A 85 6.13 15.76 -7.96
C ALA A 85 6.07 17.14 -7.29
N TRP A 86 6.02 18.24 -8.06
CA TRP A 86 5.83 19.59 -7.50
C TRP A 86 4.49 19.74 -6.80
N ASP A 87 3.41 19.32 -7.44
CA ASP A 87 2.08 19.39 -6.86
C ASP A 87 2.03 18.61 -5.53
N PHE A 88 2.69 17.45 -5.45
CA PHE A 88 2.81 16.68 -4.22
C PHE A 88 3.64 17.39 -3.13
N TYR A 89 4.84 17.88 -3.45
CA TYR A 89 5.72 18.51 -2.45
C TYR A 89 5.21 19.87 -1.97
N GLU A 90 4.47 20.60 -2.80
CA GLU A 90 3.84 21.88 -2.42
C GLU A 90 2.44 21.71 -1.81
N GLY A 91 1.94 20.47 -1.73
CA GLY A 91 0.61 20.18 -1.17
C GLY A 91 -0.56 20.61 -2.05
N ARG A 92 -0.34 20.86 -3.35
CA ARG A 92 -1.39 21.10 -4.36
C ARG A 92 -2.10 19.80 -4.78
N SER A 93 -1.39 18.68 -4.71
CA SER A 93 -1.94 17.33 -4.85
C SER A 93 -1.59 16.52 -3.62
N THR A 94 -2.50 15.63 -3.21
CA THR A 94 -2.19 14.65 -2.18
C THR A 94 -1.48 13.43 -2.81
N ALA A 95 -1.85 12.98 -4.00
CA ALA A 95 -1.31 11.76 -4.60
C ALA A 95 0.17 11.90 -5.01
N PRO A 96 1.08 11.08 -4.47
CA PRO A 96 2.49 11.06 -4.88
C PRO A 96 2.70 10.23 -6.16
N PRO A 97 3.63 10.60 -7.06
CA PRO A 97 3.95 9.82 -8.27
C PRO A 97 4.90 8.65 -7.92
N LEU A 98 4.42 7.73 -7.09
CA LEU A 98 5.22 6.60 -6.60
C LEU A 98 5.41 5.52 -7.64
N GLU A 99 4.42 5.32 -8.51
CA GLU A 99 4.50 4.42 -9.64
C GLU A 99 5.71 4.76 -10.52
N GLU A 100 5.82 5.99 -11.00
CA GLU A 100 6.94 6.46 -11.81
C GLU A 100 8.28 6.31 -11.07
N SER A 101 8.31 6.71 -9.79
CA SER A 101 9.49 6.60 -8.93
C SER A 101 9.95 5.15 -8.76
N ALA A 102 9.00 4.21 -8.63
CA ALA A 102 9.25 2.78 -8.53
C ALA A 102 9.91 2.23 -9.79
N PHE A 103 9.40 2.62 -10.96
CA PHE A 103 9.94 2.21 -12.25
C PHE A 103 11.34 2.77 -12.48
N ILE A 104 11.56 4.05 -12.13
CA ILE A 104 12.89 4.66 -12.19
C ILE A 104 13.89 3.88 -11.33
N MET A 105 13.51 3.56 -10.09
CA MET A 105 14.37 2.81 -9.17
C MET A 105 14.65 1.37 -9.64
N ALA A 106 13.67 0.73 -10.30
CA ALA A 106 13.78 -0.64 -10.77
C ALA A 106 14.70 -0.80 -11.99
N MET A 107 15.11 0.30 -12.64
CA MET A 107 16.01 0.25 -13.81
C MET A 107 17.37 -0.40 -13.47
N PRO A 108 17.93 -1.19 -14.40
CA PRO A 108 19.36 -1.49 -14.47
C PRO A 108 20.22 -0.24 -14.27
N LEU A 109 21.39 -0.38 -13.62
CA LEU A 109 22.18 0.79 -13.20
C LEU A 109 22.73 1.57 -14.40
N ASP A 110 23.15 0.86 -15.44
CA ASP A 110 23.58 1.40 -16.73
C ASP A 110 22.46 2.16 -17.46
N GLU A 111 21.26 1.58 -17.51
CA GLU A 111 20.08 2.26 -18.08
C GLU A 111 19.69 3.49 -17.25
N MET A 112 19.77 3.41 -15.92
CA MET A 112 19.55 4.55 -15.02
C MET A 112 20.61 5.65 -15.21
N HIS A 113 21.88 5.29 -15.42
CA HIS A 113 22.92 6.25 -15.76
C HIS A 113 22.61 6.96 -17.08
N GLY A 114 22.22 6.22 -18.13
CA GLY A 114 21.81 6.83 -19.40
C GLY A 114 20.58 7.73 -19.25
N ALA A 115 19.59 7.31 -18.45
CA ALA A 115 18.43 8.15 -18.12
C ALA A 115 18.84 9.40 -17.35
N PHE A 116 19.84 9.31 -16.47
CA PHE A 116 20.38 10.44 -15.71
C PHE A 116 21.11 11.43 -16.61
N GLU A 117 21.91 10.96 -17.57
CA GLU A 117 22.57 11.82 -18.57
C GLU A 117 21.56 12.57 -19.45
N LEU A 118 20.38 11.98 -19.69
CA LEU A 118 19.32 12.61 -20.48
C LEU A 118 18.43 13.54 -19.67
N CYS A 119 18.11 13.18 -18.42
CA CYS A 119 17.20 13.91 -17.55
C CYS A 119 17.56 13.70 -16.07
N PRO A 120 18.53 14.47 -15.55
CA PRO A 120 18.97 14.32 -14.17
C PRO A 120 17.85 14.54 -13.16
N GLY A 121 16.97 15.51 -13.43
CA GLY A 121 15.86 15.87 -12.55
C GLY A 121 14.85 14.77 -12.32
N MET A 122 14.47 14.04 -13.37
CA MET A 122 13.56 12.91 -13.26
C MET A 122 14.19 11.79 -12.43
N VAL A 123 15.45 11.42 -12.71
CA VAL A 123 16.13 10.33 -12.00
C VAL A 123 16.35 10.69 -10.53
N VAL A 124 16.92 11.86 -10.23
CA VAL A 124 17.19 12.29 -8.85
C VAL A 124 15.88 12.42 -8.06
N THR A 125 14.85 13.06 -8.61
CA THR A 125 13.56 13.20 -7.93
C THR A 125 12.88 11.85 -7.68
N GLY A 126 12.88 10.96 -8.67
CA GLY A 126 12.34 9.61 -8.55
C GLY A 126 13.06 8.78 -7.48
N LEU A 127 14.40 8.87 -7.41
CA LEU A 127 15.18 8.21 -6.37
C LEU A 127 14.89 8.77 -4.98
N LEU A 128 14.69 10.09 -4.82
CA LEU A 128 14.37 10.70 -3.54
C LEU A 128 12.96 10.31 -3.05
N LEU A 129 11.97 10.30 -3.93
CA LEU A 129 10.61 9.81 -3.64
C LEU A 129 10.63 8.32 -3.27
N ALA A 130 11.36 7.51 -4.04
CA ALA A 130 11.53 6.09 -3.73
C ALA A 130 12.23 5.91 -2.38
N ALA A 131 13.29 6.68 -2.09
CA ALA A 131 13.97 6.64 -0.81
C ALA A 131 13.03 6.95 0.35
N GLU A 132 12.25 8.04 0.25
CA GLU A 132 11.26 8.39 1.26
C GLU A 132 10.27 7.24 1.47
N ALA A 133 9.76 6.61 0.41
CA ALA A 133 8.84 5.48 0.52
C ALA A 133 9.50 4.24 1.15
N LEU A 134 10.69 3.84 0.71
CA LEU A 134 11.35 2.61 1.14
C LEU A 134 11.78 2.62 2.61
N LEU A 135 12.05 3.80 3.16
CA LEU A 135 12.43 3.96 4.57
C LEU A 135 11.33 3.46 5.53
N PHE A 136 10.06 3.45 5.10
CA PHE A 136 8.95 2.94 5.90
C PHE A 136 8.75 1.42 5.78
N SER A 137 9.29 0.78 4.75
CA SER A 137 9.07 -0.63 4.46
C SER A 137 10.33 -1.49 4.52
N MET A 138 11.49 -0.93 4.86
CA MET A 138 12.84 -1.48 4.66
C MET A 138 12.95 -3.01 4.62
N ALA A 139 12.81 -3.58 3.43
CA ALA A 139 13.68 -4.68 3.04
C ALA A 139 15.06 -4.10 2.81
N PRO A 140 16.14 -4.74 3.25
CA PRO A 140 17.48 -4.37 2.80
C PRO A 140 17.53 -4.56 1.27
N SER A 141 17.24 -3.49 0.52
CA SER A 141 17.53 -3.44 -0.90
C SER A 141 19.04 -3.33 -1.06
N ALA A 142 19.59 -3.94 -2.12
CA ALA A 142 21.01 -3.85 -2.42
C ALA A 142 21.46 -2.42 -2.76
N ARG A 143 20.51 -1.50 -3.02
CA ARG A 143 20.76 -0.08 -3.31
C ARG A 143 20.09 0.79 -2.25
N ASP A 144 20.85 1.75 -1.71
CA ASP A 144 20.34 2.87 -0.92
C ASP A 144 19.97 4.00 -1.91
N PRO A 145 18.69 4.17 -2.27
CA PRO A 145 18.27 5.19 -3.25
C PRO A 145 18.59 6.61 -2.80
N LEU A 146 18.60 6.90 -1.49
CA LEU A 146 18.97 8.22 -0.97
C LEU A 146 20.44 8.50 -1.24
N GLN A 147 21.31 7.52 -0.96
CA GLN A 147 22.74 7.66 -1.21
C GLN A 147 23.04 7.77 -2.72
N LEU A 148 22.31 7.02 -3.56
CA LEU A 148 22.47 7.10 -5.01
C LEU A 148 22.04 8.48 -5.55
N ALA A 149 20.88 9.00 -5.13
CA ALA A 149 20.44 10.35 -5.49
C ALA A 149 21.48 11.42 -5.11
N LYS A 150 22.02 11.35 -3.88
CA LYS A 150 23.08 12.25 -3.44
C LYS A 150 24.35 12.16 -4.28
N SER A 151 24.74 10.96 -4.70
CA SER A 151 25.94 10.78 -5.54
C SER A 151 25.77 11.42 -6.92
N TYR A 152 24.59 11.34 -7.52
CA TYR A 152 24.26 12.03 -8.77
C TYR A 152 24.23 13.55 -8.60
N MET A 153 23.64 14.05 -7.52
CA MET A 153 23.65 15.47 -7.19
C MET A 153 25.07 16.01 -7.01
N GLN A 154 25.91 15.28 -6.27
CA GLN A 154 27.32 15.63 -6.06
C GLN A 154 28.11 15.61 -7.37
N PHE A 155 27.88 14.61 -8.23
CA PHE A 155 28.50 14.53 -9.54
C PHE A 155 28.20 15.77 -10.39
N LEU A 156 26.94 16.22 -10.46
CA LEU A 156 26.60 17.46 -11.20
C LEU A 156 27.24 18.69 -10.57
N LEU A 157 27.25 18.78 -9.24
CA LEU A 157 27.87 19.89 -8.55
C LEU A 157 29.37 20.02 -8.89
N ASP A 158 30.08 18.89 -8.96
CA ASP A 158 31.51 18.84 -9.21
C ASP A 158 31.86 18.98 -10.71
N SER A 159 31.02 18.47 -11.60
CA SER A 159 31.29 18.43 -13.05
C SER A 159 30.64 19.57 -13.85
N ASN A 160 29.44 20.01 -13.47
CA ASN A 160 28.64 20.99 -14.20
C ASN A 160 27.69 21.77 -13.28
N ARG A 161 28.22 22.79 -12.62
CA ARG A 161 27.48 23.58 -11.63
C ARG A 161 26.20 24.22 -12.19
N ASP A 162 26.21 24.72 -13.42
CA ASP A 162 25.03 25.35 -14.04
C ASP A 162 23.86 24.34 -14.20
N GLU A 163 24.18 23.09 -14.52
CA GLU A 163 23.19 22.01 -14.63
C GLU A 163 22.67 21.60 -13.25
N PHE A 164 23.52 21.56 -12.23
CA PHE A 164 23.10 21.38 -10.85
C PHE A 164 22.15 22.51 -10.38
N GLU A 165 22.48 23.77 -10.69
CA GLU A 165 21.62 24.92 -10.34
C GLU A 165 20.27 24.86 -11.07
N THR A 166 20.25 24.42 -12.33
CA THR A 166 19.02 24.21 -13.10
C THR A 166 18.19 23.05 -12.54
N LEU A 167 18.83 21.96 -12.15
CA LEU A 167 18.20 20.81 -11.50
C LEU A 167 17.41 21.24 -10.26
N ILE A 168 18.04 21.96 -9.34
CA ILE A 168 17.40 22.35 -8.08
C ILE A 168 16.35 23.46 -8.24
N SER A 169 16.42 24.28 -9.29
CA SER A 169 15.42 25.32 -9.56
C SER A 169 14.18 24.76 -10.23
N MET A 170 14.34 23.76 -11.10
CA MET A 170 13.25 23.23 -11.92
C MET A 170 12.57 22.02 -11.29
N TRP A 171 13.27 21.24 -10.47
CA TRP A 171 12.73 20.01 -9.88
C TRP A 171 12.66 20.13 -8.35
N PRO A 172 11.72 19.44 -7.67
CA PRO A 172 11.56 19.53 -6.22
C PRO A 172 12.63 18.74 -5.46
N VAL A 173 13.88 18.73 -5.94
CA VAL A 173 14.99 17.93 -5.42
C VAL A 173 15.30 18.26 -3.96
N LEU A 174 15.34 19.55 -3.61
CA LEU A 174 15.61 19.97 -2.23
C LEU A 174 14.48 19.56 -1.27
N HIS A 175 13.22 19.65 -1.71
CA HIS A 175 12.07 19.17 -0.94
C HIS A 175 12.12 17.66 -0.72
N GLY A 176 12.42 16.90 -1.79
CA GLY A 176 12.55 15.45 -1.73
C GLY A 176 13.71 14.99 -0.84
N GLN A 177 14.87 15.64 -0.95
CA GLN A 177 16.01 15.34 -0.10
C GLN A 177 15.71 15.63 1.38
N HIS A 178 15.14 16.78 1.69
CA HIS A 178 14.75 17.12 3.05
C HIS A 178 13.80 16.07 3.64
N ARG A 179 12.73 15.71 2.91
CA ARG A 179 11.75 14.73 3.39
C ARG A 179 12.29 13.32 3.52
N ALA A 180 13.16 12.88 2.60
CA ALA A 180 13.81 11.57 2.70
C ALA A 180 14.74 11.49 3.93
N GLU A 181 15.49 12.55 4.23
CA GLU A 181 16.33 12.62 5.45
C GLU A 181 15.48 12.66 6.72
N GLU A 182 14.40 13.45 6.72
CA GLU A 182 13.46 13.49 7.83
C GLU A 182 12.81 12.11 8.07
N ALA A 183 12.41 11.42 7.00
CA ALA A 183 11.91 10.05 7.08
C ALA A 183 12.97 9.12 7.69
N LYS A 184 14.23 9.21 7.25
CA LYS A 184 15.34 8.41 7.80
C LYS A 184 15.56 8.67 9.28
N TYR A 185 15.52 9.94 9.70
CA TYR A 185 15.61 10.32 11.10
C TYR A 185 14.43 9.76 11.90
N ARG A 186 13.19 9.91 11.43
CA ARG A 186 11.99 9.37 12.08
C ARG A 186 12.08 7.86 12.29
N VAL A 187 12.50 7.12 11.27
CA VAL A 187 12.72 5.66 11.38
C VAL A 187 13.77 5.32 12.44
N SER A 188 14.82 6.12 12.59
CA SER A 188 15.89 5.87 13.56
C SER A 188 15.48 6.05 15.03
N ILE A 189 14.44 6.85 15.29
CA ILE A 189 13.93 7.12 16.65
C ILE A 189 12.60 6.42 16.94
N ALA A 190 11.96 5.83 15.91
CA ALA A 190 10.67 5.18 16.03
C ALA A 190 10.74 3.97 16.97
N GLN A 191 9.65 3.74 17.70
CA GLN A 191 9.51 2.61 18.60
C GLN A 191 8.40 1.67 18.06
N PRO A 192 8.68 0.38 17.90
CA PRO A 192 7.69 -0.56 17.38
C PRO A 192 6.49 -0.70 18.34
N PRO A 193 5.24 -0.48 17.89
CA PRO A 193 4.04 -0.71 18.69
C PRO A 193 3.79 -2.20 18.97
N SER A 194 3.05 -2.52 20.03
CA SER A 194 2.47 -3.86 20.18
C SER A 194 1.41 -4.13 19.10
N VAL A 195 1.31 -5.37 18.62
CA VAL A 195 0.40 -5.73 17.52
C VAL A 195 -0.37 -7.00 17.82
N ASP A 196 -1.68 -6.97 17.60
CA ASP A 196 -2.52 -8.17 17.57
C ASP A 196 -2.85 -8.52 16.12
N VAL A 197 -2.71 -9.79 15.74
CA VAL A 197 -3.14 -10.32 14.45
C VAL A 197 -4.30 -11.28 14.70
N VAL A 198 -5.51 -10.83 14.39
CA VAL A 198 -6.75 -11.55 14.63
C VAL A 198 -7.18 -12.24 13.36
N ILE A 199 -7.17 -13.57 13.37
CA ILE A 199 -7.43 -14.42 12.22
C ILE A 199 -8.74 -15.18 12.43
N ALA A 200 -9.73 -14.89 11.59
CA ALA A 200 -10.96 -15.66 11.53
C ALA A 200 -10.79 -16.84 10.55
N ARG A 201 -10.70 -18.08 11.07
CA ARG A 201 -10.30 -19.27 10.30
C ARG A 201 -11.45 -20.25 10.07
N CYS A 202 -11.68 -20.66 8.82
CA CYS A 202 -12.44 -21.86 8.50
C CYS A 202 -11.73 -22.72 7.44
N SER A 203 -11.17 -23.84 7.87
CA SER A 203 -10.55 -24.90 7.03
C SER A 203 -9.32 -24.51 6.19
N THR A 204 -8.98 -23.23 6.03
CA THR A 204 -7.82 -22.82 5.21
C THR A 204 -6.50 -22.97 5.99
N THR A 205 -5.42 -23.23 5.24
CA THR A 205 -4.06 -23.29 5.77
C THR A 205 -3.52 -21.90 6.11
N LEU A 206 -2.94 -21.73 7.29
CA LEU A 206 -2.31 -20.47 7.71
C LEU A 206 -0.81 -20.38 7.39
N ARG A 207 -0.26 -21.31 6.57
CA ARG A 207 1.15 -21.31 6.18
C ARG A 207 1.61 -20.05 5.44
N TRP A 208 0.69 -19.29 4.85
CA TRP A 208 1.02 -18.00 4.21
C TRP A 208 1.57 -16.98 5.23
N LEU A 209 1.24 -17.11 6.52
CA LEU A 209 1.86 -16.28 7.56
C LEU A 209 3.38 -16.49 7.63
N TRP A 210 3.90 -17.62 7.13
CA TRP A 210 5.31 -17.93 7.22
C TRP A 210 6.16 -16.98 6.38
N THR A 211 5.61 -16.45 5.29
CA THR A 211 6.32 -15.55 4.38
C THR A 211 6.24 -14.09 4.83
N LEU A 212 5.42 -13.78 5.84
CA LEU A 212 5.22 -12.41 6.28
C LEU A 212 6.25 -11.98 7.33
N PRO A 213 6.70 -10.71 7.27
CA PRO A 213 7.59 -10.11 8.25
C PRO A 213 6.80 -9.64 9.48
N LEU A 214 6.18 -10.57 10.22
CA LEU A 214 5.39 -10.25 11.41
C LEU A 214 6.26 -9.51 12.46
N PRO A 215 5.72 -8.47 13.14
CA PRO A 215 6.43 -7.81 14.22
C PRO A 215 6.81 -8.79 15.34
N PRO A 216 8.04 -8.73 15.89
CA PRO A 216 8.46 -9.65 16.96
C PRO A 216 7.54 -9.64 18.19
N GLN A 217 6.98 -8.48 18.51
CA GLN A 217 6.03 -8.24 19.59
C GLN A 217 4.58 -8.57 19.23
N ALA A 218 4.33 -9.15 18.05
CA ALA A 218 2.98 -9.49 17.62
C ALA A 218 2.41 -10.67 18.42
N ARG A 219 1.10 -10.65 18.68
CA ARG A 219 0.35 -11.80 19.17
C ARG A 219 -0.65 -12.23 18.11
N VAL A 220 -0.72 -13.52 17.83
CA VAL A 220 -1.61 -14.07 16.80
C VAL A 220 -2.77 -14.77 17.47
N PHE A 221 -3.99 -14.28 17.26
CA PHE A 221 -5.23 -14.86 17.77
C PHE A 221 -5.96 -15.57 16.62
N VAL A 222 -6.19 -16.87 16.75
CA VAL A 222 -6.92 -17.66 15.74
C VAL A 222 -8.28 -18.04 16.29
N TYR A 223 -9.32 -17.50 15.67
CA TYR A 223 -10.73 -17.82 15.95
C TYR A 223 -11.22 -18.88 14.97
N SER A 224 -11.48 -20.08 15.46
CA SER A 224 -11.97 -21.20 14.64
C SER A 224 -13.48 -21.08 14.39
N LYS A 225 -13.86 -20.80 13.13
CA LYS A 225 -15.24 -20.63 12.62
C LYS A 225 -15.96 -21.94 12.28
N CYS A 226 -15.24 -23.04 12.13
CA CYS A 226 -15.84 -24.34 11.79
C CYS A 226 -15.09 -25.47 12.47
N ASP A 227 -15.76 -26.62 12.62
CA ASP A 227 -15.15 -27.83 13.18
C ASP A 227 -14.10 -28.38 12.22
N VAL A 228 -12.86 -27.90 12.37
CA VAL A 228 -11.74 -28.33 11.55
C VAL A 228 -11.14 -29.62 12.12
N THR A 229 -11.87 -30.73 12.02
CA THR A 229 -11.31 -32.04 12.34
C THR A 229 -10.23 -32.40 11.30
N GLY A 230 -8.98 -32.63 11.74
CA GLY A 230 -7.89 -33.14 10.89
C GLY A 230 -6.86 -32.14 10.38
N HIS A 231 -7.01 -30.83 10.62
CA HIS A 231 -5.95 -29.86 10.34
C HIS A 231 -5.28 -29.39 11.63
N ASP A 232 -4.10 -29.95 11.92
CA ASP A 232 -3.24 -29.56 13.04
C ASP A 232 -2.81 -28.08 12.92
N LEU A 233 -3.56 -27.20 13.60
CA LEU A 233 -3.31 -25.76 13.65
C LEU A 233 -1.92 -25.47 14.23
N GLN A 234 -1.49 -26.22 15.25
CA GLN A 234 -0.18 -26.06 15.87
C GLN A 234 0.94 -26.31 14.85
N ARG A 235 0.82 -27.36 14.03
CA ARG A 235 1.77 -27.62 12.93
C ARG A 235 1.74 -26.54 11.84
N GLN A 236 0.59 -25.95 11.56
CA GLN A 236 0.50 -24.84 10.60
C GLN A 236 1.13 -23.55 11.14
N LEU A 237 1.10 -23.32 12.45
CA LEU A 237 1.65 -22.12 13.07
C LEU A 237 3.08 -22.31 13.58
N ALA A 238 3.61 -23.54 13.62
CA ALA A 238 4.97 -23.83 14.05
C ALA A 238 6.04 -22.96 13.37
N GLY A 239 5.84 -22.58 12.09
CA GLY A 239 6.75 -21.70 11.36
C GLY A 239 6.77 -20.23 11.82
N ILE A 240 5.87 -19.82 12.71
CA ILE A 240 5.81 -18.45 13.25
C ILE A 240 5.96 -18.37 14.77
N VAL A 241 5.82 -19.46 15.52
CA VAL A 241 5.83 -19.45 17.00
C VAL A 241 7.10 -18.80 17.57
N GLU A 242 8.27 -19.00 16.94
CA GLU A 242 9.54 -18.42 17.38
C GLU A 242 9.73 -16.95 16.94
N ARG A 243 8.84 -16.42 16.08
CA ARG A 243 8.94 -15.07 15.49
C ARG A 243 7.94 -14.07 16.06
N VAL A 244 6.99 -14.54 16.85
CA VAL A 244 5.92 -13.72 17.44
C VAL A 244 5.92 -13.92 18.96
N ALA A 245 5.39 -12.95 19.69
CA ALA A 245 5.34 -13.00 21.15
C ALA A 245 4.41 -14.12 21.65
N GLN A 246 3.30 -14.35 20.95
CA GLN A 246 2.32 -15.36 21.36
C GLN A 246 1.45 -15.84 20.19
N VAL A 247 1.01 -17.08 20.27
CA VAL A 247 -0.06 -17.64 19.44
C VAL A 247 -1.17 -18.16 20.37
N VAL A 248 -2.41 -17.71 20.15
CA VAL A 248 -3.56 -18.04 20.98
C VAL A 248 -4.68 -18.56 20.10
N GLU A 249 -5.17 -19.77 20.38
CA GLU A 249 -6.42 -20.24 19.80
C GLU A 249 -7.58 -19.79 20.68
N VAL A 250 -8.59 -19.16 20.07
CA VAL A 250 -9.73 -18.59 20.77
C VAL A 250 -11.02 -19.26 20.30
N PRO A 251 -11.79 -19.91 21.20
CA PRO A 251 -13.10 -20.43 20.85
C PRO A 251 -14.09 -19.28 20.62
N LEU A 252 -14.83 -19.33 19.51
CA LEU A 252 -15.83 -18.31 19.16
C LEU A 252 -17.02 -18.28 20.13
N SER A 253 -17.37 -19.42 20.71
CA SER A 253 -18.30 -19.48 21.85
C SER A 253 -18.22 -20.84 22.51
N ASP A 254 -18.44 -20.87 23.83
CA ASP A 254 -18.62 -22.13 24.56
C ASP A 254 -20.02 -22.73 24.33
N SER A 255 -20.99 -21.92 23.87
CA SER A 255 -22.41 -22.32 23.71
C SER A 255 -22.80 -22.81 22.31
N GLY A 256 -21.99 -22.56 21.28
CA GLY A 256 -22.32 -22.89 19.88
C GLY A 256 -23.40 -22.00 19.26
N GLU A 257 -23.89 -20.98 19.97
CA GLU A 257 -25.04 -20.15 19.54
C GLU A 257 -24.68 -19.03 18.56
N TRP A 258 -23.39 -18.77 18.37
CA TRP A 258 -22.94 -17.63 17.59
C TRP A 258 -22.77 -18.01 16.12
N MET A 259 -23.31 -17.18 15.24
CA MET A 259 -23.04 -17.28 13.81
C MET A 259 -21.52 -17.21 13.58
N THR A 260 -20.98 -18.18 12.86
CA THR A 260 -19.54 -18.40 12.74
C THR A 260 -18.87 -17.60 11.63
N GLY A 261 -19.30 -16.36 11.39
CA GLY A 261 -18.67 -15.48 10.40
C GLY A 261 -17.44 -14.76 10.94
N GLU A 262 -16.58 -14.23 10.05
CA GLU A 262 -15.40 -13.44 10.44
C GLU A 262 -15.75 -12.18 11.22
N CYS A 263 -16.87 -11.54 10.88
CA CYS A 263 -17.33 -10.37 11.60
C CYS A 263 -17.64 -10.66 13.08
N THR A 264 -18.10 -11.87 13.40
CA THR A 264 -18.30 -12.33 14.77
C THR A 264 -16.97 -12.46 15.51
N ALA A 265 -15.95 -13.06 14.89
CA ALA A 265 -14.63 -13.19 15.48
C ALA A 265 -14.03 -11.83 15.84
N TYR A 266 -14.14 -10.87 14.92
CA TYR A 266 -13.60 -9.53 15.13
C TYR A 266 -14.35 -8.79 16.23
N LEU A 267 -15.68 -8.82 16.22
CA LEU A 267 -16.52 -8.22 17.27
C LEU A 267 -16.19 -8.81 18.64
N GLN A 268 -16.07 -10.13 18.73
CA GLN A 268 -15.76 -10.78 19.99
C GLN A 268 -14.37 -10.40 20.51
N HIS A 269 -13.37 -10.34 19.64
CA HIS A 269 -12.04 -9.88 20.02
C HIS A 269 -12.08 -8.45 20.59
N ILE A 270 -12.75 -7.53 19.89
CA ILE A 270 -12.91 -6.13 20.31
C ILE A 270 -13.65 -6.06 21.66
N LEU A 271 -14.81 -6.72 21.78
CA LEU A 271 -15.64 -6.67 22.99
C LEU A 271 -14.94 -7.28 24.20
N ARG A 272 -14.25 -8.42 24.05
CA ARG A 272 -13.47 -9.03 25.15
C ARG A 272 -12.31 -8.13 25.57
N GLY A 273 -11.61 -7.54 24.59
CA GLY A 273 -10.52 -6.61 24.83
C GLY A 273 -10.95 -5.32 25.54
N LEU A 274 -12.10 -4.75 25.16
CA LEU A 274 -12.65 -3.55 25.79
C LEU A 274 -13.24 -3.80 27.18
N ALA A 275 -13.86 -4.97 27.40
CA ALA A 275 -14.42 -5.32 28.70
C ALA A 275 -13.33 -5.54 29.78
N GLY A 276 -12.09 -5.85 29.37
CA GLY A 276 -11.00 -6.19 30.28
C GLY A 276 -11.26 -7.45 31.13
N ALA A 277 -12.29 -8.22 30.79
CA ALA A 277 -12.71 -9.41 31.53
C ALA A 277 -11.87 -10.64 31.19
N ASP A 278 -11.26 -10.66 30.01
CA ASP A 278 -10.41 -11.75 29.55
C ASP A 278 -8.93 -11.38 29.78
N PRO A 279 -8.23 -12.02 30.73
CA PRO A 279 -6.82 -11.72 31.01
C PRO A 279 -5.89 -12.06 29.83
N VAL A 280 -6.35 -12.87 28.88
CA VAL A 280 -5.61 -13.22 27.67
C VAL A 280 -5.77 -12.15 26.59
N ILE A 281 -6.96 -11.54 26.50
CA ILE A 281 -7.30 -10.56 25.47
C ILE A 281 -7.28 -9.16 26.08
N ARG A 282 -6.10 -8.52 25.98
CA ARG A 282 -5.93 -7.07 26.13
C ARG A 282 -5.60 -6.51 24.75
N LEU A 283 -6.26 -5.46 24.28
CA LEU A 283 -5.95 -4.88 22.96
C LEU A 283 -4.52 -4.34 22.90
N ALA A 284 -3.75 -4.76 21.89
CA ALA A 284 -2.47 -4.15 21.54
C ALA A 284 -2.65 -2.72 20.98
N ASP A 285 -1.55 -2.00 20.76
CA ASP A 285 -1.56 -0.65 20.18
C ASP A 285 -2.20 -0.61 18.79
N TYR A 286 -2.00 -1.68 18.01
CA TYR A 286 -2.68 -1.94 16.74
C TYR A 286 -3.24 -3.36 16.70
N THR A 287 -4.42 -3.52 16.10
CA THR A 287 -5.03 -4.83 15.81
C THR A 287 -5.26 -4.96 14.31
N VAL A 288 -4.72 -6.03 13.72
CA VAL A 288 -4.85 -6.40 12.32
C VAL A 288 -5.86 -7.54 12.22
N PHE A 289 -7.01 -7.27 11.60
CA PHE A 289 -8.10 -8.22 11.39
C PHE A 289 -8.01 -8.80 9.99
N VAL A 290 -7.84 -10.11 9.90
CA VAL A 290 -7.77 -10.86 8.64
C VAL A 290 -8.57 -12.16 8.72
N HIS A 291 -9.04 -12.65 7.58
CA HIS A 291 -9.58 -14.01 7.49
C HIS A 291 -8.53 -14.97 6.91
N ASP A 292 -8.74 -16.28 7.05
CA ASP A 292 -7.72 -17.29 6.77
C ASP A 292 -7.30 -17.46 5.32
N ASP A 293 -8.14 -17.06 4.36
CA ASP A 293 -7.81 -16.98 2.94
C ASP A 293 -7.38 -15.57 2.48
N ALA A 294 -6.91 -14.72 3.40
CA ALA A 294 -6.42 -13.37 3.11
C ALA A 294 -5.56 -13.24 1.84
N PRO A 295 -4.61 -14.14 1.50
CA PRO A 295 -3.83 -14.03 0.25
C PRO A 295 -4.64 -14.07 -1.06
N ARG A 296 -5.90 -14.50 -1.03
CA ARG A 296 -6.79 -14.47 -2.20
C ARG A 296 -7.39 -13.09 -2.45
N HIS A 297 -7.44 -12.25 -1.43
CA HIS A 297 -8.14 -10.96 -1.43
C HIS A 297 -7.18 -9.78 -1.20
N LEU A 298 -6.11 -10.04 -0.48
CA LEU A 298 -5.01 -9.12 -0.20
C LEU A 298 -3.86 -9.38 -1.15
N LYS A 299 -3.07 -8.34 -1.42
CA LYS A 299 -1.73 -8.50 -1.95
C LYS A 299 -0.79 -8.79 -0.78
N PRO A 300 -0.17 -9.99 -0.68
CA PRO A 300 0.75 -10.33 0.41
C PRO A 300 1.88 -9.30 0.59
N GLU A 301 2.30 -8.69 -0.50
CA GLU A 301 3.29 -7.61 -0.57
C GLU A 301 2.84 -6.38 0.21
N PHE A 302 1.59 -5.95 0.02
CA PHE A 302 1.02 -4.81 0.74
C PHE A 302 0.91 -5.10 2.23
N LEU A 303 0.41 -6.28 2.60
CA LEU A 303 0.35 -6.70 4.00
C LEU A 303 1.75 -6.78 4.63
N SER A 304 2.75 -7.22 3.86
CA SER A 304 4.14 -7.25 4.30
C SER A 304 4.68 -5.85 4.54
N MET A 305 4.39 -4.87 3.68
CA MET A 305 4.76 -3.47 3.92
C MET A 305 4.12 -2.95 5.21
N VAL A 306 2.82 -3.22 5.44
CA VAL A 306 2.14 -2.82 6.68
C VAL A 306 2.81 -3.42 7.92
N PHE A 307 3.14 -4.72 7.90
CA PHE A 307 3.84 -5.36 9.02
C PHE A 307 5.26 -4.86 9.22
N ARG A 308 5.99 -4.50 8.16
CA ARG A 308 7.30 -3.85 8.29
C ARG A 308 7.18 -2.45 8.88
N SER A 309 6.21 -1.66 8.44
CA SER A 309 5.96 -0.34 9.03
C SER A 309 5.63 -0.44 10.51
N LEU A 310 4.84 -1.43 10.93
CA LEU A 310 4.59 -1.73 12.34
C LEU A 310 5.86 -2.20 13.07
N SER A 311 6.66 -3.08 12.46
CA SER A 311 7.90 -3.57 13.06
C SER A 311 8.94 -2.47 13.26
N LEU A 312 8.92 -1.43 12.43
CA LEU A 312 9.79 -0.27 12.53
C LEU A 312 9.19 0.87 13.37
N GLY A 313 7.91 0.79 13.74
CA GLY A 313 7.21 1.90 14.41
C GLY A 313 6.98 3.12 13.51
N THR A 314 6.99 2.92 12.19
CA THR A 314 6.94 4.00 11.19
C THR A 314 5.53 4.20 10.61
N LEU A 315 4.58 3.33 10.97
CA LEU A 315 3.17 3.59 10.71
C LEU A 315 2.75 4.82 11.52
N ASP A 316 2.30 5.89 10.83
CA ASP A 316 1.98 7.16 11.47
C ASP A 316 0.94 6.96 12.59
N SER A 317 1.19 7.60 13.72
CA SER A 317 0.27 7.65 14.86
C SER A 317 -1.15 8.14 14.50
N ASN A 318 -1.29 8.89 13.40
CA ASN A 318 -2.56 9.39 12.87
C ASN A 318 -3.35 8.34 12.07
N VAL A 319 -2.75 7.18 11.73
CA VAL A 319 -3.48 6.07 11.11
C VAL A 319 -4.28 5.33 12.18
N SER A 320 -5.53 5.74 12.38
CA SER A 320 -6.50 5.09 13.27
C SER A 320 -7.11 3.83 12.65
N PHE A 321 -7.26 3.82 11.32
CA PHE A 321 -7.84 2.76 10.54
C PHE A 321 -7.13 2.66 9.18
N LEU A 322 -6.91 1.43 8.71
CA LEU A 322 -6.40 1.17 7.37
C LEU A 322 -7.07 -0.09 6.82
N ASN A 323 -7.84 0.05 5.73
CA ASN A 323 -8.30 -1.12 5.00
C ASN A 323 -7.12 -1.76 4.23
N LEU A 324 -6.98 -3.07 4.39
CA LEU A 324 -5.85 -3.83 3.89
C LEU A 324 -6.04 -4.33 2.45
N ALA A 325 -7.27 -4.36 1.94
CA ALA A 325 -7.55 -4.82 0.59
C ALA A 325 -7.12 -3.80 -0.47
N HIS A 326 -6.61 -4.31 -1.60
CA HIS A 326 -6.20 -3.44 -2.70
C HIS A 326 -7.40 -2.88 -3.45
N GLU A 327 -8.38 -3.75 -3.74
CA GLU A 327 -9.53 -3.44 -4.58
C GLU A 327 -10.49 -2.51 -3.87
N ARG A 328 -10.95 -1.48 -4.56
CA ARG A 328 -11.92 -0.53 -4.04
C ARG A 328 -13.33 -0.88 -4.53
N TYR A 329 -14.30 -0.86 -3.63
CA TYR A 329 -15.69 -0.96 -4.06
C TYR A 329 -16.13 0.31 -4.77
N VAL A 330 -16.99 0.13 -5.78
CA VAL A 330 -17.74 1.23 -6.38
C VAL A 330 -18.57 1.88 -5.28
N SER A 331 -18.50 3.20 -5.17
CA SER A 331 -19.29 3.97 -4.19
C SER A 331 -20.77 3.65 -4.35
N ALA A 332 -21.38 3.09 -3.30
CA ALA A 332 -22.69 2.45 -3.36
C ALA A 332 -23.62 2.92 -2.23
N ALA A 333 -24.92 2.91 -2.50
CA ALA A 333 -25.95 3.23 -1.52
C ALA A 333 -27.21 2.41 -1.77
N THR A 334 -27.03 1.09 -1.91
CA THR A 334 -28.13 0.17 -2.18
C THR A 334 -29.15 0.21 -1.04
N PRO A 335 -30.44 -0.11 -1.29
CA PRO A 335 -31.43 -0.18 -0.22
C PRO A 335 -31.00 -1.07 0.94
N CYS A 336 -30.29 -2.16 0.63
CA CYS A 336 -29.67 -3.04 1.61
C CYS A 336 -28.70 -2.32 2.55
N LEU A 337 -27.73 -1.65 1.94
CA LEU A 337 -26.66 -1.00 2.68
C LEU A 337 -27.22 0.13 3.53
N ARG A 338 -28.21 0.87 3.03
CA ARG A 338 -28.93 1.91 3.79
C ARG A 338 -29.66 1.33 5.00
N HIS A 339 -30.33 0.19 4.85
CA HIS A 339 -31.05 -0.46 5.94
C HIS A 339 -30.09 -0.94 7.02
N LEU A 340 -29.06 -1.71 6.64
CA LEU A 340 -28.05 -2.20 7.58
C LEU A 340 -27.33 -1.04 8.27
N TYR A 341 -26.92 -0.02 7.52
CA TYR A 341 -26.31 1.18 8.07
C TYR A 341 -27.21 1.84 9.13
N SER A 342 -28.50 2.00 8.83
CA SER A 342 -29.44 2.61 9.77
C SER A 342 -29.63 1.77 11.03
N ALA A 343 -29.66 0.44 10.89
CA ALA A 343 -29.76 -0.49 12.01
C ALA A 343 -28.50 -0.45 12.90
N VAL A 344 -27.31 -0.40 12.31
CA VAL A 344 -26.03 -0.43 13.04
C VAL A 344 -25.67 0.95 13.62
N MET A 345 -25.80 2.01 12.81
CA MET A 345 -25.39 3.36 13.18
C MET A 345 -26.49 4.15 13.89
N GLY A 346 -27.74 3.68 13.88
CA GLY A 346 -28.88 4.37 14.52
C GLY A 346 -29.28 5.67 13.83
N ARG A 347 -28.82 5.88 12.59
CA ARG A 347 -29.09 7.07 11.77
C ARG A 347 -29.12 6.72 10.28
N PRO A 348 -29.88 7.44 9.44
CA PRO A 348 -29.91 7.17 8.01
C PRO A 348 -28.56 7.47 7.34
N LEU A 349 -28.21 6.69 6.32
CA LEU A 349 -27.07 6.98 5.44
C LEU A 349 -27.41 8.17 4.53
N VAL A 350 -26.64 9.25 4.65
CA VAL A 350 -26.69 10.41 3.77
C VAL A 350 -25.59 10.26 2.72
N GLY A 351 -25.93 10.24 1.43
CA GLY A 351 -24.95 10.04 0.36
C GLY A 351 -24.70 8.56 0.03
N ARG A 352 -23.41 8.19 -0.06
CA ARG A 352 -22.92 6.85 -0.45
C ARG A 352 -21.87 6.36 0.53
N LEU A 353 -21.63 5.05 0.52
CA LEU A 353 -20.47 4.45 1.17
C LEU A 353 -19.42 4.12 0.12
N SER A 354 -18.17 4.45 0.42
CA SER A 354 -17.04 4.06 -0.42
C SER A 354 -15.91 3.55 0.46
N THR A 355 -15.53 2.30 0.23
CA THR A 355 -14.49 1.60 0.99
C THR A 355 -13.76 0.61 0.09
N TYR A 356 -12.82 -0.14 0.64
CA TYR A 356 -12.11 -1.20 -0.03
C TYR A 356 -12.79 -2.55 0.23
N CYS A 357 -12.56 -3.52 -0.66
CA CYS A 357 -13.14 -4.84 -0.55
C CYS A 357 -12.83 -5.46 0.81
N CYS A 358 -13.73 -6.33 1.25
CA CYS A 358 -13.40 -7.41 2.16
C CYS A 358 -13.21 -6.94 3.62
N GLY A 359 -13.47 -7.83 4.57
CA GLY A 359 -13.32 -7.57 6.00
C GLY A 359 -11.87 -7.61 6.49
N HIS A 360 -10.94 -6.96 5.80
CA HIS A 360 -9.51 -6.92 6.17
C HIS A 360 -9.08 -5.52 6.51
N PHE A 361 -8.69 -5.28 7.76
CA PHE A 361 -8.32 -3.94 8.19
C PHE A 361 -7.39 -3.96 9.39
N LEU A 362 -6.68 -2.86 9.57
CA LEU A 362 -5.93 -2.52 10.76
C LEU A 362 -6.70 -1.43 11.51
N ALA A 363 -6.78 -1.54 12.84
CA ALA A 363 -7.36 -0.54 13.71
C ALA A 363 -6.41 -0.23 14.87
N LYS A 364 -6.30 1.05 15.23
CA LYS A 364 -5.52 1.50 16.38
C LYS A 364 -6.31 1.29 17.68
N SER A 365 -5.65 0.88 18.75
CA SER A 365 -6.26 0.64 20.06
C SER A 365 -7.02 1.84 20.58
N SER A 366 -6.43 3.04 20.49
CA SER A 366 -7.08 4.28 20.92
C SER A 366 -8.41 4.46 20.23
N ARG A 367 -8.48 4.10 18.93
CA ARG A 367 -9.73 4.16 18.18
C ARG A 367 -10.73 3.13 18.67
N LEU A 368 -10.31 1.90 18.93
CA LEU A 368 -11.18 0.87 19.47
C LEU A 368 -11.83 1.26 20.82
N HIS A 369 -11.08 1.95 21.68
CA HIS A 369 -11.58 2.42 22.98
C HIS A 369 -12.53 3.62 22.89
N GLU A 370 -12.43 4.43 21.83
CA GLU A 370 -13.31 5.58 21.60
C GLU A 370 -14.67 5.22 21.03
N ILE A 371 -14.84 3.99 20.52
CA ILE A 371 -16.09 3.57 19.89
C ILE A 371 -17.17 3.37 20.95
N PRO A 372 -18.34 4.00 20.81
CA PRO A 372 -19.46 3.72 21.68
C PRO A 372 -19.85 2.23 21.59
N ALA A 373 -20.16 1.60 22.73
CA ALA A 373 -20.52 0.18 22.74
C ALA A 373 -21.78 -0.13 21.90
N GLU A 374 -22.67 0.85 21.75
CA GLU A 374 -23.98 0.69 21.10
C GLU A 374 -23.87 0.27 19.62
N PRO A 375 -23.12 0.96 18.71
CA PRO A 375 -22.87 0.46 17.36
C PRO A 375 -22.32 -0.96 17.28
N LEU A 376 -21.39 -1.35 18.16
CA LEU A 376 -20.83 -2.70 18.18
C LEU A 376 -21.87 -3.76 18.58
N GLN A 377 -22.71 -3.44 19.58
CA GLN A 377 -23.81 -4.30 20.00
C GLN A 377 -24.90 -4.40 18.94
N ARG A 378 -25.27 -3.29 18.29
CA ARG A 378 -26.23 -3.29 17.17
C ARG A 378 -25.70 -4.03 15.96
N LEU A 379 -24.41 -3.91 15.66
CA LEU A 379 -23.75 -4.69 14.62
C LEU A 379 -23.81 -6.18 14.94
N LEU A 380 -23.45 -6.55 16.17
CA LEU A 380 -23.52 -7.94 16.61
C LEU A 380 -24.95 -8.48 16.51
N SER A 381 -25.93 -7.74 17.02
CA SER A 381 -27.34 -8.11 16.92
C SER A 381 -27.76 -8.24 15.46
N ALA A 382 -27.45 -7.28 14.59
CA ALA A 382 -27.82 -7.32 13.18
C ALA A 382 -27.24 -8.53 12.44
N VAL A 383 -26.00 -8.91 12.78
CA VAL A 383 -25.33 -10.10 12.25
C VAL A 383 -25.98 -11.39 12.76
N GLN A 384 -26.35 -11.45 14.04
CA GLN A 384 -26.95 -12.65 14.65
C GLN A 384 -28.41 -12.86 14.26
N THR A 385 -29.20 -11.78 14.20
CA THR A 385 -30.66 -11.85 14.01
C THR A 385 -31.09 -11.63 12.56
N GLY A 386 -30.14 -11.39 11.65
CA GLY A 386 -30.46 -10.88 10.33
C GLY A 386 -31.23 -11.86 9.46
N THR A 387 -32.56 -11.67 9.33
CA THR A 387 -33.34 -12.07 8.15
C THR A 387 -33.92 -10.83 7.52
N TYR A 388 -33.48 -10.51 6.31
CA TYR A 388 -33.94 -9.36 5.54
C TYR A 388 -34.18 -9.93 4.11
N THR A 389 -35.20 -9.50 3.35
CA THR A 389 -35.65 -10.11 2.07
C THR A 389 -35.61 -9.15 0.87
N ALA A 390 -35.24 -9.63 -0.33
CA ALA A 390 -35.44 -8.87 -1.57
C ALA A 390 -35.78 -9.75 -2.79
N ARG A 391 -36.76 -9.28 -3.59
CA ARG A 391 -36.80 -9.46 -5.06
C ARG A 391 -37.70 -8.47 -5.80
N ALA A 392 -38.57 -7.74 -5.10
CA ALA A 392 -39.51 -6.76 -5.68
C ALA A 392 -39.51 -5.37 -4.99
N GLY A 393 -38.38 -4.93 -4.41
CA GLY A 393 -38.32 -3.69 -3.63
C GLY A 393 -38.53 -3.86 -2.12
N GLY A 394 -38.38 -5.08 -1.60
CA GLY A 394 -38.30 -5.37 -0.16
C GLY A 394 -36.87 -5.24 0.43
N PRO A 395 -36.73 -5.25 1.77
CA PRO A 395 -35.46 -4.99 2.48
C PRO A 395 -34.44 -6.16 2.42
N CYS A 396 -33.49 -6.20 1.48
CA CYS A 396 -32.22 -6.98 1.37
C CYS A 396 -31.99 -8.36 2.02
N GLU A 397 -31.51 -9.38 1.30
CA GLU A 397 -31.00 -10.65 1.90
C GLU A 397 -29.58 -10.58 2.50
N VAL A 398 -29.45 -10.05 3.73
CA VAL A 398 -28.19 -10.06 4.50
C VAL A 398 -27.95 -11.40 5.22
N ALA A 399 -29.01 -12.19 5.44
CA ALA A 399 -29.00 -13.41 6.27
C ALA A 399 -27.96 -14.46 5.84
N ASN A 400 -27.73 -14.58 4.55
CA ASN A 400 -26.88 -15.64 4.00
C ASN A 400 -25.39 -15.26 3.99
N MET A 401 -25.07 -13.97 4.06
CA MET A 401 -23.69 -13.45 4.02
C MET A 401 -23.57 -12.15 4.84
N PRO A 402 -23.90 -12.16 6.14
CA PRO A 402 -23.97 -10.91 6.89
C PRO A 402 -22.61 -10.22 6.98
N CYS A 403 -21.52 -10.98 7.12
CA CYS A 403 -20.19 -10.39 7.16
C CYS A 403 -19.76 -9.70 5.84
N TYR A 404 -20.27 -10.17 4.69
CA TYR A 404 -20.03 -9.52 3.40
C TYR A 404 -20.67 -8.13 3.31
N VAL A 405 -21.84 -7.92 3.94
CA VAL A 405 -22.45 -6.58 3.95
C VAL A 405 -21.80 -5.71 5.04
N VAL A 406 -21.38 -6.32 6.15
CA VAL A 406 -20.70 -5.63 7.26
C VAL A 406 -19.33 -5.09 6.87
N GLU A 407 -18.65 -5.69 5.89
CA GLU A 407 -17.34 -5.17 5.47
C GLU A 407 -17.39 -3.73 4.94
N TYR A 408 -18.55 -3.29 4.42
CA TYR A 408 -18.80 -1.89 4.03
C TYR A 408 -18.90 -0.94 5.22
N LEU A 409 -19.08 -1.46 6.43
CA LEU A 409 -19.37 -0.68 7.63
C LEU A 409 -18.20 -0.64 8.61
N TRP A 410 -17.18 -1.49 8.46
CA TRP A 410 -16.08 -1.53 9.44
C TRP A 410 -15.44 -0.17 9.67
N HIS A 411 -15.16 0.57 8.61
CA HIS A 411 -14.55 1.89 8.74
C HIS A 411 -15.49 2.86 9.48
N VAL A 412 -16.79 2.88 9.15
CA VAL A 412 -17.78 3.75 9.81
C VAL A 412 -18.04 3.37 11.26
N VAL A 413 -18.07 2.07 11.57
CA VAL A 413 -18.21 1.55 12.95
C VAL A 413 -17.00 1.95 13.79
N LEU A 414 -15.83 1.95 13.17
CA LEU A 414 -14.58 2.48 13.72
C LEU A 414 -14.46 4.01 13.50
N GLY A 415 -15.58 4.67 13.18
CA GLY A 415 -15.79 6.12 13.08
C GLY A 415 -14.97 6.88 12.02
N GLU A 416 -14.50 6.21 10.98
CA GLU A 416 -14.02 6.85 9.77
C GLU A 416 -15.19 7.46 8.96
N PRO A 417 -14.92 8.37 8.01
CA PRO A 417 -15.96 8.97 7.15
C PRO A 417 -16.70 7.93 6.30
N ASP A 418 -17.96 8.20 5.95
CA ASP A 418 -18.80 7.32 5.11
C ASP A 418 -18.11 6.97 3.77
N GLU A 419 -17.33 7.89 3.20
CA GLU A 419 -16.49 7.68 2.02
C GLU A 419 -15.01 7.80 2.39
N LEU A 420 -14.28 6.68 2.38
CA LEU A 420 -12.83 6.68 2.59
C LEU A 420 -12.12 7.40 1.44
N PRO A 421 -11.01 8.13 1.65
CA PRO A 421 -10.22 8.66 0.55
C PRO A 421 -9.61 7.53 -0.29
N TRP A 422 -9.12 7.86 -1.49
CA TRP A 422 -8.23 6.94 -2.19
C TRP A 422 -6.92 6.81 -1.40
N ARG A 423 -6.30 5.63 -1.47
CA ARG A 423 -5.09 5.33 -0.71
C ARG A 423 -3.93 6.26 -1.07
N SER A 424 -3.77 6.61 -2.36
CA SER A 424 -2.81 7.63 -2.82
C SER A 424 -3.09 9.02 -2.22
N GLU A 425 -4.37 9.35 -2.05
CA GLU A 425 -4.82 10.65 -1.55
C GLU A 425 -4.89 10.74 -0.01
N ASP A 426 -4.83 9.61 0.70
CA ASP A 426 -4.90 9.59 2.17
C ASP A 426 -3.58 10.07 2.78
N VAL A 427 -3.52 11.36 3.11
CA VAL A 427 -2.35 12.03 3.69
C VAL A 427 -1.93 11.50 5.06
N ARG A 428 -2.79 10.73 5.74
CA ARG A 428 -2.46 10.11 7.03
C ARG A 428 -1.53 8.92 6.86
N LEU A 429 -1.52 8.31 5.69
CA LEU A 429 -0.73 7.12 5.43
C LEU A 429 0.74 7.47 5.20
N PRO A 430 1.69 6.65 5.68
CA PRO A 430 3.08 6.73 5.25
C PRO A 430 3.20 6.61 3.73
N LEU A 431 4.20 7.26 3.16
CA LEU A 431 4.36 7.35 1.71
C LEU A 431 4.35 5.97 1.02
N ALA A 432 5.01 4.96 1.60
CA ALA A 432 5.04 3.59 1.09
C ALA A 432 3.66 2.96 0.87
N LEU A 433 2.66 3.39 1.65
CA LEU A 433 1.31 2.87 1.57
C LEU A 433 0.43 3.68 0.62
N ARG A 434 0.87 4.84 0.10
CA ARG A 434 0.06 5.78 -0.70
C ARG A 434 0.14 5.52 -2.21
N TYR A 435 -0.12 4.29 -2.63
CA TYR A 435 -0.13 3.93 -4.05
C TYR A 435 -1.56 3.97 -4.62
N GLU A 436 -1.67 4.21 -5.92
CA GLU A 436 -2.93 4.40 -6.61
C GLU A 436 -3.41 3.12 -7.30
N GLY A 437 -2.46 2.26 -7.68
CA GLY A 437 -2.75 1.03 -8.41
C GLY A 437 -2.86 1.22 -9.92
N GLY A 438 -2.28 2.29 -10.46
CA GLY A 438 -2.15 2.52 -11.91
C GLY A 438 -3.38 3.10 -12.60
N ARG A 439 -4.24 3.85 -11.90
CA ARG A 439 -5.45 4.44 -12.51
C ARG A 439 -5.17 5.75 -13.26
N GLU A 440 -4.29 6.61 -12.76
CA GLU A 440 -3.87 7.85 -13.42
C GLU A 440 -2.62 7.68 -14.29
N THR A 441 -1.91 6.56 -14.17
CA THR A 441 -0.65 6.34 -14.87
C THR A 441 -0.80 5.32 -16.00
N ARG A 442 0.00 5.46 -17.07
CA ARG A 442 0.14 4.42 -18.11
C ARG A 442 1.00 3.23 -17.66
N LEU A 443 1.52 3.30 -16.44
CA LEU A 443 2.32 2.25 -15.83
C LEU A 443 1.40 1.22 -15.20
N PRO A 444 1.72 -0.08 -15.31
CA PRO A 444 0.96 -1.06 -14.57
C PRO A 444 1.20 -0.91 -13.07
N SER A 445 0.22 -1.36 -12.28
CA SER A 445 0.26 -1.25 -10.82
C SER A 445 1.60 -1.76 -10.24
N PRO A 446 2.26 -0.97 -9.38
CA PRO A 446 3.54 -1.32 -8.77
C PRO A 446 3.41 -2.55 -7.88
N LEU A 447 2.20 -2.90 -7.43
CA LEU A 447 1.94 -4.17 -6.74
C LEU A 447 2.33 -5.40 -7.55
N ARG A 448 2.37 -5.32 -8.89
CA ARG A 448 2.79 -6.42 -9.75
C ARG A 448 4.29 -6.37 -10.08
N PHE A 449 4.91 -5.17 -10.09
CA PHE A 449 6.21 -4.96 -10.73
C PHE A 449 7.27 -4.28 -9.86
N ALA A 450 6.88 -3.54 -8.83
CA ALA A 450 7.82 -2.79 -8.01
C ALA A 450 8.61 -3.71 -7.09
N GLN A 451 9.93 -3.64 -7.21
CA GLN A 451 10.88 -4.45 -6.43
C GLN A 451 10.72 -4.29 -4.90
N TYR A 452 10.16 -3.18 -4.43
CA TYR A 452 9.92 -2.96 -3.01
C TYR A 452 8.62 -3.57 -2.48
N MET A 453 7.69 -3.85 -3.40
CA MET A 453 6.51 -4.64 -3.09
C MET A 453 6.85 -6.12 -3.24
N GLN A 454 7.68 -6.51 -4.22
CA GLN A 454 8.13 -7.88 -4.36
C GLN A 454 8.78 -8.38 -3.07
N LEU A 455 8.12 -9.35 -2.44
CA LEU A 455 8.69 -10.14 -1.37
C LEU A 455 10.03 -10.68 -1.88
N GLN A 456 11.14 -10.30 -1.23
CA GLN A 456 12.35 -11.09 -1.32
C GLN A 456 12.06 -12.43 -0.63
N SER A 457 11.33 -13.31 -1.29
CA SER A 457 11.31 -14.74 -0.96
C SER A 457 12.70 -15.25 -1.30
N LYS A 458 13.57 -15.28 -0.30
CA LYS A 458 14.80 -16.08 -0.35
C LYS A 458 14.46 -17.55 -0.24
#